data_AF-A0A4S0MPD8-F1
#
_entry.id   AF-A0A4S0MPD8-F1
#
_cell.length_a   1.000
_cell.length_b   1.000
_cell.length_c   1.000
_cell.angle_alpha   90.00
_cell.angle_beta   90.00
_cell.angle_gamma   90.00
#
_symmetry.space_group_name_H-M   'P 1'
#
loop_
_entity.id
_entity.type
_entity.pdbx_description
1 polymer ?
#
loop_
_entity_poly.entity_id
_entity_poly.type
_entity_poly.pdbx_seq_one_letter_code
_entity_poly.pdbx_strand_id
1 'polypeptide(L)' 'LERPSADGPFGAKGPGEMCANPQIPAVANAVFDAVGVRIDTLPITPERILRALKAQAAG' A
#
# COMPACT_ATOMS: atom_id res chain seq x y z
N LEU A 1 -12.94 4.95 -15.59
CA LEU A 1 -13.66 3.96 -16.43
C LEU A 1 -14.82 3.44 -15.61
N GLU A 2 -16.05 3.53 -16.11
CA GLU A 2 -17.21 2.99 -15.39
C GLU A 2 -17.35 1.49 -15.63
N ARG A 3 -17.70 0.76 -14.56
CA ARG A 3 -18.03 -0.67 -14.61
C ARG A 3 -19.29 -0.87 -13.77
N PRO A 4 -20.50 -0.86 -14.37
CA PRO A 4 -21.75 -0.92 -13.62
C PRO A 4 -21.88 -2.16 -12.73
N SER A 5 -22.56 -2.04 -11.59
CA SER A 5 -23.00 -3.18 -10.75
C SER A 5 -24.40 -3.61 -11.16
N ALA A 6 -24.65 -4.91 -11.34
CA ALA A 6 -25.99 -5.40 -11.70
C ALA A 6 -27.02 -5.22 -10.57
N ASP A 7 -26.53 -5.16 -9.33
CA ASP A 7 -27.28 -5.10 -8.07
C ASP A 7 -27.36 -3.69 -7.46
N GLY A 8 -26.65 -2.71 -8.03
CA GLY A 8 -26.61 -1.34 -7.53
C GLY A 8 -27.63 -0.42 -8.21
N PRO A 9 -28.23 0.56 -7.49
CA PRO A 9 -29.14 1.52 -8.09
C PRO A 9 -28.43 2.29 -9.20
N PHE A 10 -29.00 2.30 -10.39
CA PHE A 10 -28.41 2.92 -11.59
C PHE A 10 -26.98 2.43 -11.91
N GLY A 11 -26.61 1.22 -11.48
CA GLY A 11 -25.27 0.66 -11.69
C GLY A 11 -24.22 1.08 -10.66
N ALA A 12 -24.59 1.79 -9.60
CA ALA A 12 -23.66 2.34 -8.61
C ALA A 12 -22.94 1.28 -7.75
N LYS A 13 -21.76 1.65 -7.26
CA LYS A 13 -20.95 0.91 -6.28
C LYS A 13 -20.47 1.87 -5.19
N GLY A 14 -20.27 1.39 -3.96
CA GLY A 14 -19.79 2.22 -2.85
C GLY A 14 -18.30 2.58 -3.01
N PRO A 15 -17.92 3.87 -3.09
CA PRO A 15 -16.51 4.26 -3.25
C PRO A 15 -15.78 4.53 -1.93
N GLY A 16 -16.51 4.69 -0.81
CA GLY A 16 -15.95 5.23 0.45
C GLY A 16 -14.71 4.48 0.96
N GLU A 17 -14.83 3.17 1.16
CA GLU A 17 -13.72 2.34 1.66
C GLU A 17 -12.73 1.96 0.55
N MET A 18 -13.23 1.72 -0.67
CA MET A 18 -12.41 1.34 -1.82
C MET A 18 -11.34 2.39 -2.12
N CYS A 19 -11.68 3.66 -1.91
CA CYS A 19 -10.75 4.77 -2.12
C CYS A 19 -9.71 4.93 -1.01
N ALA A 20 -9.85 4.27 0.15
CA ALA A 20 -8.92 4.38 1.28
C ALA A 20 -7.93 3.21 1.38
N ASN A 21 -8.30 2.06 0.82
CA ASN A 21 -7.48 0.85 0.85
C ASN A 21 -6.20 0.88 0.00
N PRO A 22 -6.16 1.45 -1.23
CA PRO A 22 -5.02 1.27 -2.14
C PRO A 22 -3.79 2.10 -1.78
N GLN A 23 -3.92 3.18 -1.00
CA GLN A 23 -2.82 4.09 -0.68
C GLN A 23 -1.74 3.41 0.15
N ILE A 24 -2.14 2.61 1.13
CA ILE A 24 -1.24 1.93 2.06
C ILE A 24 -0.27 0.99 1.31
N PRO A 25 -0.75 0.00 0.50
CA PRO A 25 0.15 -0.88 -0.24
C PRO A 25 0.89 -0.15 -1.35
N ALA A 26 0.33 0.92 -1.94
CA ALA A 26 1.05 1.72 -2.94
C ALA A 26 2.31 2.37 -2.36
N VAL A 27 2.20 3.00 -1.19
CA VAL A 27 3.36 3.60 -0.49
C VAL A 27 4.33 2.51 -0.04
N ALA A 28 3.85 1.38 0.50
CA ALA A 28 4.72 0.27 0.90
C ALA A 28 5.52 -0.31 -0.27
N ASN A 29 4.89 -0.46 -1.44
CA ASN A 29 5.56 -0.92 -2.66
C ASN A 29 6.54 0.13 -3.19
N ALA A 30 6.23 1.42 -3.12
CA ALA A 30 7.14 2.48 -3.52
C ALA A 30 8.40 2.53 -2.62
N VAL A 31 8.26 2.31 -1.32
CA VAL A 31 9.42 2.18 -0.42
C VAL A 31 10.29 0.98 -0.82
N PHE A 32 9.68 -0.19 -1.07
CA PHE A 32 10.42 -1.36 -1.53
C PHE A 32 11.14 -1.13 -2.85
N ASP A 33 10.48 -0.51 -3.83
CA ASP A 33 11.06 -0.16 -5.13
C ASP A 33 12.25 0.80 -4.98
N ALA A 34 12.15 1.79 -4.09
CA ALA A 34 13.18 2.80 -3.91
C ALA A 34 14.44 2.31 -3.19
N VAL A 35 14.31 1.41 -2.21
CA VAL A 35 15.44 1.05 -1.32
C VAL A 35 15.69 -0.46 -1.18
N GLY A 36 14.89 -1.30 -1.84
CA GLY A 36 15.06 -2.76 -1.88
C GLY A 36 14.63 -3.51 -0.62
N VAL A 37 14.29 -2.83 0.48
CA VAL A 37 13.85 -3.46 1.74
C VAL A 37 12.33 -3.49 1.86
N ARG A 38 11.78 -4.63 2.28
CA ARG A 38 10.34 -4.80 2.52
C ARG A 38 10.01 -4.49 3.98
N ILE A 39 9.06 -3.59 4.21
CA ILE A 39 8.49 -3.31 5.52
C ILE A 39 7.03 -3.79 5.52
N ASP A 40 6.73 -4.84 6.29
CA ASP A 40 5.41 -5.48 6.39
C ASP A 40 4.59 -5.01 7.59
N THR A 41 5.17 -4.15 8.42
CA THR A 41 4.56 -3.65 9.65
C THR A 41 4.32 -2.15 9.54
N LEU A 42 3.08 -1.72 9.74
CA LEU A 42 2.70 -0.30 9.78
C LEU A 42 2.84 0.29 11.20
N PRO A 43 3.02 1.62 11.32
CA PRO A 43 3.38 2.55 10.25
C PRO A 43 4.82 2.28 9.74
N ILE A 44 5.09 2.63 8.48
CA ILE A 44 6.44 2.58 7.91
C ILE A 44 7.22 3.80 8.42
N THR A 45 7.93 3.64 9.54
CA THR A 45 8.72 4.73 10.14
C THR A 45 10.17 4.73 9.63
N PRO A 46 10.87 5.88 9.70
CA PRO A 46 12.29 5.96 9.34
C PRO A 46 13.17 4.96 10.10
N GLU A 47 12.88 4.69 11.37
CA GLU A 47 13.66 3.74 12.19
C GLU A 47 13.47 2.29 11.71
N ARG A 48 12.30 1.94 11.19
CA ARG A 48 12.06 0.61 10.60
C ARG A 48 12.82 0.46 9.29
N ILE A 49 12.80 1.49 8.43
CA ILE A 49 13.59 1.52 7.19
C ILE A 49 15.09 1.41 7.51
N LEU A 50 15.60 2.22 8.45
CA LEU A 50 17.02 2.21 8.82
C LEU A 50 17.48 0.85 9.36
N ARG A 51 16.66 0.21 10.21
CA ARG A 51 16.96 -1.14 10.72
C ARG A 51 16.97 -2.18 9.60
N ALA A 52 16.02 -2.13 8.67
CA ALA A 52 15.98 -3.05 7.54
C ALA A 52 17.19 -2.87 6.61
N LEU A 53 17.58 -1.64 6.31
CA LEU A 53 18.79 -1.34 5.53
C LEU A 53 20.07 -1.87 6.19
N LYS A 54 20.20 -1.70 7.52
CA LYS A 54 21.33 -2.24 8.28
C LYS A 54 21.36 -3.76 8.28
N ALA A 55 20.21 -4.41 8.42
CA ALA A 55 20.10 -5.87 8.37
C ALA A 55 20.48 -6.41 6.97
N GLN A 56 20.02 -5.75 5.90
CA GLN A 56 20.36 -6.11 4.52
C GLN A 56 21.87 -5.98 4.24
N ALA A 57 22.54 -4.96 4.80
CA ALA A 57 23.97 -4.76 4.60
C ALA A 57 24.87 -5.73 5.41
N ALA A 58 24.30 -6.41 6.41
CA ALA A 58 25.02 -7.34 7.28
C ALA A 58 24.96 -8.81 6.80
N GLY A 59 24.10 -9.11 5.82
CA GLY A 59 23.98 -10.43 5.17
C GLY A 59 24.68 -10.43 3.83
#